data_AF-A0A522APV3-F1
#
_entry.id   AF-A0A522APV3-F1
#
_cell.length_a   1.000
_cell.length_b   1.000
_cell.length_c   1.000
_cell.angle_alpha   90.00
_cell.angle_beta   90.00
_cell.angle_gamma   90.00
#
_symmetry.space_group_name_H-M   'P 1'
#
loop_
_entity.id
_entity.type
_entity.pdbx_description
1 polymer ?
#
loop_
_entity_poly.entity_id
_entity_poly.type
_entity_poly.pdbx_seq_one_letter_code
_entity_poly.pdbx_strand_id
1 'polypeptide(L)'
;MANAGQKKKRKGMLLGVGLDSDGHKRVTTGPNFALVGGSKDTHEQMTEKAIKINEKLKARGKQLHEVSHTEFDDIAQEVGLKRADTKRN
;
A
#
# COMPACT_ATOMS: atom_id res chain seq x y z
N MET A 1 -25.14 12.43 29.76
CA MET A 1 -23.73 12.68 29.39
C MET A 1 -23.31 11.65 28.34
N ALA A 2 -22.77 12.12 27.21
CA ALA A 2 -22.57 11.33 26.00
C ALA A 2 -21.52 10.22 26.18
N ASN A 3 -21.89 8.97 25.87
CA ASN A 3 -20.92 7.92 25.58
C ASN A 3 -20.46 8.09 24.12
N ALA A 4 -19.44 8.94 23.93
CA ALA A 4 -18.74 9.02 22.66
C ALA A 4 -17.99 7.70 22.44
N GLY A 5 -18.65 6.78 21.73
CA GLY A 5 -18.06 5.51 21.32
C GLY A 5 -16.70 5.76 20.67
N GLN A 6 -15.64 5.28 21.32
CA GLN A 6 -14.28 5.39 20.83
C GLN A 6 -14.22 4.69 19.46
N LYS A 7 -14.27 5.47 18.38
CA LYS A 7 -14.06 4.96 17.02
C LYS A 7 -12.70 4.28 17.02
N LYS A 8 -12.66 2.95 16.97
CA LYS A 8 -11.43 2.16 16.78
C LYS A 8 -10.66 2.83 15.63
N LYS A 9 -9.47 3.38 15.92
CA LYS A 9 -8.58 3.95 14.89
C LYS A 9 -8.36 2.84 13.86
N ARG A 10 -9.02 2.95 12.71
CA ARG A 10 -8.86 1.99 11.62
C ARG A 10 -7.38 2.06 11.23
N LYS A 11 -6.66 0.95 11.26
CA LYS A 11 -5.30 0.88 10.74
C LYS A 11 -5.41 0.51 9.27
N GLY A 12 -5.05 1.43 8.39
CA GLY A 12 -4.87 1.14 6.97
C GLY A 12 -3.52 0.46 6.77
N MET A 13 -3.47 -0.61 6.00
CA MET A 13 -2.24 -1.32 5.68
C MET A 13 -2.20 -1.65 4.19
N LEU A 14 -1.08 -1.34 3.54
CA LEU A 14 -0.84 -1.63 2.13
C LEU A 14 -0.27 -3.05 2.00
N LEU A 15 -0.99 -3.94 1.33
CA LEU A 15 -0.51 -5.29 1.07
C LEU A 15 -0.08 -5.41 -0.39
N GLY A 16 1.16 -5.81 -0.61
CA GLY A 16 1.69 -6.17 -1.94
C GLY A 16 2.01 -7.65 -1.98
N VAL A 17 1.49 -8.34 -2.99
CA VAL A 17 1.76 -9.76 -3.22
C VAL A 17 2.38 -9.91 -4.59
N GLY A 18 3.63 -10.36 -4.64
CA GLY A 18 4.28 -10.72 -5.89
C GLY A 18 3.82 -12.10 -6.32
N LEU A 19 3.17 -12.18 -7.48
CA LEU A 19 2.61 -13.41 -8.04
C LEU A 19 3.64 -14.18 -8.90
N ASP A 20 4.74 -13.53 -9.26
CA ASP A 20 5.90 -14.18 -9.86
C ASP A 20 6.83 -14.71 -8.76
N SER A 21 7.32 -15.93 -8.90
CA SER A 21 8.27 -16.53 -7.97
C SER A 21 9.42 -17.17 -8.74
N ASP A 22 10.63 -16.85 -8.33
CA ASP A 22 11.90 -17.43 -8.79
C ASP A 22 12.39 -18.53 -7.83
N GLY A 23 11.52 -19.04 -6.95
CA GLY A 23 11.87 -20.03 -5.92
C GLY A 23 12.40 -19.41 -4.62
N HIS A 24 12.51 -18.08 -4.53
CA HIS A 24 12.92 -17.40 -3.30
C HIS A 24 11.75 -16.75 -2.58
N LYS A 25 11.71 -16.94 -1.25
CA LYS A 25 10.74 -16.27 -0.37
C LYS A 25 11.29 -14.88 0.00
N ARG A 26 10.65 -13.83 -0.50
CA ARG A 26 10.94 -12.44 -0.14
C ARG A 26 9.81 -11.86 0.69
N VAL A 27 10.15 -11.23 1.81
CA VAL A 27 9.18 -10.58 2.70
C VAL A 27 9.78 -9.26 3.17
N THR A 28 9.05 -8.17 2.91
CA THR A 28 9.44 -6.82 3.34
C THR A 28 8.25 -6.18 4.04
N THR A 29 8.42 -5.79 5.30
CA THR A 29 7.36 -5.18 6.11
C THR A 29 7.77 -3.80 6.56
N GLY A 30 6.82 -2.87 6.59
CA GLY A 30 6.98 -1.53 7.14
C GLY A 30 5.78 -1.11 8.00
N PRO A 31 5.78 0.13 8.52
CA PRO A 31 4.78 0.59 9.50
C PRO A 31 3.34 0.50 9.00
N ASN A 32 3.13 0.75 7.70
CA ASN A 32 1.83 0.78 7.04
C ASN A 32 1.80 -0.11 5.78
N PHE A 33 2.75 -1.03 5.60
CA PHE A 33 2.78 -1.91 4.43
C PHE A 33 3.42 -3.28 4.70
N ALA A 34 3.02 -4.30 3.95
CA ALA A 34 3.72 -5.56 3.87
C ALA A 34 3.74 -6.07 2.42
N LEU A 35 4.92 -6.45 1.96
CA LEU A 35 5.20 -6.99 0.64
C LEU A 35 5.67 -8.43 0.79
N VAL A 36 5.02 -9.35 0.08
CA VAL A 36 5.28 -10.79 0.19
C VAL A 36 5.40 -11.38 -1.20
N GLY A 37 6.46 -12.15 -1.44
CA GLY A 37 6.71 -12.79 -2.73
C GLY A 37 7.24 -11.84 -3.80
N GLY A 38 7.26 -12.30 -5.05
CA GLY A 38 7.92 -11.64 -6.17
C GLY A 38 9.30 -12.23 -6.46
N SER A 39 9.66 -12.30 -7.74
CA SER A 39 11.07 -12.41 -8.15
C SER A 39 11.84 -11.18 -7.64
N LYS A 40 13.17 -11.21 -7.76
CA LYS A 40 14.02 -10.11 -7.29
C LYS A 40 13.55 -8.75 -7.85
N ASP A 41 13.45 -8.63 -9.17
CA ASP A 41 13.02 -7.39 -9.84
C ASP A 41 11.61 -6.94 -9.43
N THR A 42 10.65 -7.87 -9.37
CA THR A 42 9.27 -7.50 -8.98
C THR A 42 9.20 -7.07 -7.52
N HIS A 43 9.92 -7.76 -6.63
CA HIS A 43 9.96 -7.42 -5.22
C HIS A 43 10.60 -6.06 -4.97
N GLU A 44 11.70 -5.76 -5.67
CA GLU A 44 12.36 -4.45 -5.61
C GLU A 44 11.43 -3.34 -6.11
N GLN A 45 10.76 -3.53 -7.26
CA GLN A 45 9.78 -2.57 -7.77
C GLN A 45 8.60 -2.35 -6.81
N MET A 46 8.07 -3.41 -6.18
CA MET A 46 7.02 -3.28 -5.16
C MET A 46 7.52 -2.48 -3.95
N THR A 47 8.75 -2.73 -3.51
CA THR A 47 9.37 -2.05 -2.36
C THR A 47 9.56 -0.57 -2.64
N GLU A 48 10.11 -0.23 -3.80
CA GLU A 48 10.27 1.15 -4.23
C GLU A 48 8.93 1.91 -4.24
N LYS A 49 7.87 1.30 -4.80
CA LYS A 49 6.54 1.91 -4.83
C LYS A 49 5.95 2.08 -3.43
N ALA A 50 6.07 1.09 -2.55
CA ALA A 50 5.59 1.18 -1.18
C ALA A 50 6.28 2.31 -0.39
N ILE A 51 7.59 2.50 -0.61
CA ILE A 51 8.35 3.62 -0.01
C ILE A 51 7.84 4.95 -0.56
N LYS A 52 7.74 5.11 -1.88
CA LYS A 52 7.25 6.35 -2.52
C LYS A 52 5.85 6.74 -2.04
N ILE A 53 4.95 5.77 -1.87
CA ILE A 53 3.61 6.03 -1.32
C ILE A 53 3.71 6.60 0.09
N ASN A 54 4.53 6.00 0.97
CA ASN A 54 4.72 6.53 2.32
C ASN A 54 5.36 7.92 2.33
N GLU A 55 6.30 8.20 1.44
CA GLU A 55 6.88 9.53 1.31
C GLU A 55 5.84 10.57 0.89
N LYS A 56 4.99 10.25 -0.09
CA LYS A 56 3.89 11.13 -0.51
C LYS A 56 2.85 11.33 0.58
N LEU A 57 2.50 10.27 1.32
CA LEU A 57 1.62 10.37 2.49
C LEU A 57 2.22 11.28 3.57
N LYS A 58 3.51 11.08 3.88
CA LYS A 58 4.25 11.89 4.86
C LYS A 58 4.37 13.35 4.43
N ALA A 59 4.62 13.62 3.14
CA ALA A 59 4.67 14.96 2.57
C ALA A 59 3.31 15.68 2.67
N ARG A 60 2.21 14.94 2.59
CA ARG A 60 0.84 15.45 2.81
C ARG A 60 0.46 15.53 4.31
N GLY A 61 1.34 15.10 5.22
CA GLY A 61 1.10 15.08 6.66
C GLY A 61 0.02 14.08 7.10
N LYS A 62 -0.31 13.10 6.24
CA LYS A 62 -1.36 12.11 6.48
C LYS A 62 -0.76 10.71 6.62
N GLN A 63 -1.41 9.86 7.40
CA GLN A 63 -1.14 8.43 7.41
C GLN A 63 -2.07 7.67 6.46
N LEU A 64 -1.69 6.42 6.14
CA LEU A 64 -2.47 5.55 5.24
C LEU A 64 -3.92 5.33 5.72
N HIS A 65 -4.17 5.46 7.02
CA HIS A 65 -5.53 5.35 7.56
C HIS A 65 -6.35 6.64 7.53
N GLU A 66 -5.70 7.77 7.25
CA GLU A 66 -6.31 9.10 7.19
C GLU A 66 -6.66 9.51 5.76
N VAL A 67 -6.07 8.84 4.77
CA VAL A 67 -6.40 9.04 3.35
C VAL A 67 -7.65 8.27 2.97
N SER A 68 -8.50 8.91 2.17
CA SER A 68 -9.62 8.24 1.50
C SER A 68 -9.13 7.31 0.40
N HIS A 69 -9.99 6.38 -0.05
CA HIS A 69 -9.67 5.51 -1.18
C HIS A 69 -9.28 6.30 -2.44
N THR A 70 -9.99 7.40 -2.73
CA THR A 70 -9.72 8.25 -3.89
C THR A 70 -8.35 8.90 -3.79
N GLU A 71 -8.02 9.48 -2.62
CA GLU A 71 -6.69 10.07 -2.41
C GLU A 71 -5.57 9.02 -2.49
N PHE A 72 -5.83 7.81 -1.99
CA PHE A 72 -4.89 6.71 -2.11
C PHE A 72 -4.72 6.29 -3.58
N ASP A 73 -5.81 6.21 -4.35
CA ASP A 73 -5.75 5.92 -5.79
C ASP A 73 -4.95 7.00 -6.54
N ASP A 74 -5.14 8.28 -6.21
CA ASP A 74 -4.38 9.38 -6.80
C ASP A 74 -2.89 9.22 -6.51
N ILE A 75 -2.52 8.98 -5.24
CA ILE A 75 -1.13 8.72 -4.82
C ILE A 75 -0.57 7.47 -5.52
N ALA A 76 -1.37 6.41 -5.67
CA ALA A 76 -1.00 5.18 -6.32
C ALA A 76 -0.70 5.41 -7.82
N GLN A 77 -1.56 6.14 -8.53
CA GLN A 77 -1.34 6.53 -9.93
C GLN A 77 -0.08 7.39 -10.07
N GLU A 78 0.11 8.32 -9.14
CA GLU A 78 1.27 9.20 -9.04
C GLU A 78 2.61 8.45 -8.81
N VAL A 79 2.59 7.21 -8.31
CA VAL A 79 3.78 6.34 -8.19
C VAL A 79 3.83 5.27 -9.28
N GLY A 80 2.94 5.34 -10.28
CA GLY A 80 2.89 4.39 -11.39
C GLY A 80 2.27 3.03 -11.03
N LEU A 81 1.41 2.97 -10.01
CA LEU A 81 0.50 1.84 -9.83
C LEU A 81 -0.72 2.06 -10.73
N LYS A 82 -0.92 1.12 -11.67
CA LYS A 82 -2.13 1.08 -12.48
C LYS A 82 -3.13 0.21 -11.75
N ARG A 83 -4.37 0.69 -11.61
CA ARG A 83 -5.47 -0.20 -11.24
C ARG A 83 -5.56 -1.31 -12.27
N ALA A 84 -5.66 -2.55 -11.80
CA ALA A 84 -6.06 -3.64 -12.67
C ALA A 84 -7.47 -3.31 -13.17
N ASP A 85 -7.59 -3.04 -14.47
CA ASP A 85 -8.90 -2.81 -15.09
C ASP A 85 -9.71 -4.09 -14.91
N THR A 86 -10.74 -4.02 -14.08
CA THR A 86 -11.61 -5.17 -13.78
C THR A 86 -12.66 -5.38 -14.88
N LYS A 87 -12.52 -4.80 -16.09
CA LYS A 87 -13.23 -5.31 -17.26
C LYS A 87 -12.48 -6.51 -17.87
N ARG A 88 -12.59 -7.65 -17.19
CA ARG A 88 -12.45 -8.95 -17.83
C ARG A 88 -13.57 -9.83 -17.30
N ASN A 89 -14.72 -9.72 -17.97
CA ASN A 89 -15.72 -10.80 -18.03
C ASN A 89 -15.13 -11.98 -18.79
#